data_AF-A0A377PRU3-F1
#
_entry.id   AF-A0A377PRU3-F1
#
_cell.length_a   1.000
_cell.length_b   1.000
_cell.length_c   1.000
_cell.angle_alpha   90.00
_cell.angle_beta   90.00
_cell.angle_gamma   90.00
#
_symmetry.space_group_name_H-M   'P 1'
#
loop_
_entity.id
_entity.type
_entity.pdbx_description
1 polymer ?
#
loop_
_entity_poly.entity_id
_entity_poly.type
_entity_poly.pdbx_seq_one_letter_code
_entity_poly.pdbx_strand_id
1 'polypeptide(L)'
;MKPVFYHLWFFYAILALYIISPLISVRAVSARYLAIVVAVLAVIANPNLPQYSYQGIKLLPINLHISGDMFYYLLYALMGRSLGMLHTELRRVSWSAALIFIGCVVAIAFSTYRQTQHNGGFADTYYMYCGPLVFIASCAIFLFFKNNFNHTQSRWMAFISRHSLAIYGFHAFFIHFIRTHHLDARSWPLVDIFMVFFFALAGSLLCSWVLGKIDRKGWVS
;
A
#
# COMPACT_ATOMS: atom_id res chain seq x y z
N MET A 1 -17.63 10.32 7.46
CA MET A 1 -17.92 11.04 6.20
C MET A 1 -17.36 10.21 5.05
N LYS A 2 -18.17 9.79 4.09
CA LYS A 2 -17.64 9.16 2.85
C LYS A 2 -16.95 10.28 2.05
N PRO A 3 -15.72 10.07 1.54
CA PRO A 3 -15.01 11.13 0.80
C PRO A 3 -15.80 11.49 -0.46
N VAL A 4 -15.85 12.79 -0.78
CA VAL A 4 -16.56 13.35 -1.96
C VAL A 4 -15.99 12.80 -3.28
N PHE A 5 -14.76 12.26 -3.24
CA PHE A 5 -14.18 11.44 -4.30
C PHE A 5 -13.46 10.22 -3.70
N TYR A 6 -13.79 9.02 -4.20
CA TYR A 6 -13.15 7.75 -3.81
C TYR A 6 -11.63 7.77 -4.00
N HIS A 7 -11.09 8.63 -4.86
CA HIS A 7 -9.65 8.74 -5.14
C HIS A 7 -8.91 9.81 -4.32
N LEU A 8 -9.57 10.56 -3.43
CA LEU A 8 -8.89 11.59 -2.61
C LEU A 8 -8.62 11.15 -1.16
N TRP A 9 -9.05 9.94 -0.79
CA TRP A 9 -8.94 9.40 0.58
C TRP A 9 -7.51 9.46 1.15
N PHE A 10 -6.50 9.26 0.30
CA PHE A 10 -5.08 9.29 0.67
C PHE A 10 -4.64 10.63 1.26
N PHE A 11 -5.15 11.75 0.74
CA PHE A 11 -4.80 13.08 1.27
C PHE A 11 -5.29 13.27 2.70
N TYR A 12 -6.49 12.79 3.01
CA TYR A 12 -7.03 12.83 4.37
C TYR A 12 -6.17 11.98 5.31
N ALA A 13 -5.74 10.80 4.86
CA ALA A 13 -4.87 9.92 5.64
C ALA A 13 -3.50 10.56 5.89
N ILE A 14 -2.84 11.08 4.85
CA ILE A 14 -1.54 11.74 4.97
C ILE A 14 -1.62 12.97 5.86
N LEU A 15 -2.62 13.83 5.70
CA LEU A 15 -2.78 15.03 6.53
C LEU A 15 -2.88 14.67 8.01
N ALA A 16 -3.71 13.67 8.34
CA ALA A 16 -3.83 13.18 9.72
C ALA A 16 -2.49 12.64 10.25
N LEU A 17 -1.76 11.87 9.44
CA LEU A 17 -0.43 11.36 9.81
C LEU A 17 0.58 12.48 10.07
N TYR A 18 0.60 13.54 9.26
CA TYR A 18 1.50 14.68 9.48
C TYR A 18 1.20 15.44 10.78
N ILE A 19 -0.08 15.60 11.12
CA ILE A 19 -0.51 16.24 12.37
C ILE A 19 -0.08 15.39 13.59
N ILE A 20 -0.19 14.07 13.49
CA ILE A 20 0.11 13.15 14.58
C ILE A 20 1.62 12.88 14.69
N SER A 21 2.37 12.91 13.58
CA SER A 21 3.79 12.57 13.52
C SER A 21 4.68 13.26 14.56
N PRO A 22 4.56 14.57 14.88
CA PRO A 22 5.41 15.20 15.90
C PRO A 22 5.15 14.68 17.32
N LEU A 23 3.98 14.07 17.56
CA LEU A 23 3.60 13.52 18.86
C LEU A 23 4.15 12.10 19.06
N ILE A 24 4.62 11.44 18.01
CA ILE A 24 5.07 10.05 18.06
C ILE A 24 6.56 9.97 17.76
N SER A 25 7.33 9.41 18.70
CA SER A 25 8.72 9.06 18.48
C SER A 25 8.86 7.55 18.30
N VAL A 26 9.32 7.13 17.11
CA VAL A 26 9.61 5.72 16.84
C VAL A 26 11.06 5.43 17.25
N ARG A 27 11.23 4.51 18.20
CA ARG A 27 12.56 4.09 18.67
C ARG A 27 13.13 2.99 17.78
N ALA A 28 14.45 2.94 17.67
CA ALA A 28 15.12 1.81 17.05
C ALA A 28 14.87 0.55 17.90
N VAL A 29 14.40 -0.50 17.26
CA VAL A 29 14.13 -1.81 17.89
C VAL A 29 14.92 -2.89 17.17
N SER A 30 15.13 -4.03 17.82
CA SER A 30 15.83 -5.14 17.16
C SER A 30 14.98 -5.74 16.04
N ALA A 31 15.64 -6.25 14.99
CA ALA A 31 14.95 -6.86 13.85
C ALA A 31 14.07 -8.06 14.27
N ARG A 32 14.53 -8.86 15.25
CA ARG A 32 13.76 -9.98 15.82
C ARG A 32 12.48 -9.49 16.48
N TYR A 33 12.56 -8.44 17.30
CA TYR A 33 11.40 -7.87 17.97
C TYR A 33 10.41 -7.33 16.94
N LEU A 34 10.90 -6.62 15.92
CA LEU A 34 10.03 -6.08 14.86
C LEU A 34 9.34 -7.19 14.06
N ALA A 35 10.03 -8.28 13.75
CA ALA A 35 9.43 -9.43 13.08
C ALA A 35 8.30 -10.07 13.91
N ILE A 36 8.50 -10.21 15.23
CA ILE A 36 7.47 -10.70 16.15
C ILE A 36 6.29 -9.73 16.16
N VAL A 37 6.53 -8.42 16.26
CA VAL A 37 5.48 -7.40 16.23
C VAL A 37 4.70 -7.43 14.92
N VAL A 38 5.37 -7.57 13.76
CA VAL A 38 4.69 -7.72 12.46
C VAL A 38 3.80 -8.95 12.45
N ALA A 39 4.29 -10.10 12.94
CA ALA A 39 3.50 -11.32 12.99
C ALA A 39 2.29 -11.19 13.92
N VAL A 40 2.49 -10.64 15.13
CA VAL A 40 1.42 -10.42 16.12
C VAL A 40 0.39 -9.42 15.59
N LEU A 41 0.82 -8.30 15.02
CA LEU A 41 -0.08 -7.29 14.49
C LEU A 41 -0.81 -7.77 13.24
N ALA A 42 -0.18 -8.56 12.38
CA ALA A 42 -0.88 -9.22 11.27
C ALA A 42 -2.03 -10.08 11.81
N VAL A 43 -1.80 -10.83 12.89
CA VAL A 43 -2.85 -11.65 13.52
C VAL A 43 -3.91 -10.78 14.20
N ILE A 44 -3.54 -9.85 15.09
CA ILE A 44 -4.49 -9.05 15.87
C ILE A 44 -5.29 -8.10 14.99
N ALA A 45 -4.63 -7.46 14.02
CA ALA A 45 -5.26 -6.54 13.08
C ALA A 45 -5.91 -7.28 11.90
N ASN A 46 -6.13 -8.60 11.99
CA ASN A 46 -6.92 -9.32 11.00
C ASN A 46 -8.41 -9.19 11.33
N PRO A 47 -9.18 -8.35 10.61
CA PRO A 47 -10.63 -8.22 10.84
C PRO A 47 -11.40 -9.51 10.48
N ASN A 48 -10.76 -10.46 9.79
CA ASN A 48 -11.35 -11.70 9.33
C ASN A 48 -11.12 -12.88 10.30
N LEU A 49 -10.54 -12.64 11.48
CA LEU A 49 -10.49 -13.68 12.52
C LEU A 49 -11.91 -14.00 13.02
N PRO A 50 -12.22 -15.28 13.32
CA PRO A 50 -13.47 -15.63 13.99
C PRO A 50 -13.61 -14.79 15.27
N GLN A 51 -14.81 -14.25 15.51
CA GLN A 51 -15.07 -13.49 16.71
C GLN A 51 -14.92 -14.41 17.92
N TYR A 52 -13.83 -14.26 18.66
CA TYR A 52 -13.57 -15.01 19.88
C TYR A 52 -13.95 -14.13 21.07
N SER A 53 -15.01 -14.51 21.76
CA SER A 53 -15.40 -13.88 23.02
C SER A 53 -15.19 -14.86 24.17
N TYR A 54 -14.62 -14.38 25.26
CA TYR A 54 -14.51 -15.12 26.52
C TYR A 54 -15.24 -14.33 27.60
N GLN A 55 -16.24 -14.96 28.23
CA GLN A 55 -17.05 -14.34 29.29
C GLN A 55 -17.63 -12.96 28.93
N GLY A 56 -18.14 -12.81 27.70
CA GLY A 56 -18.77 -11.55 27.23
C GLY A 56 -17.80 -10.47 26.77
N ILE A 57 -16.49 -10.66 26.94
CA ILE A 57 -15.45 -9.77 26.41
C ILE A 57 -15.04 -10.25 25.01
N LYS A 58 -15.22 -9.41 24.00
CA LYS A 58 -14.75 -9.68 22.63
C LYS A 58 -13.22 -9.54 22.59
N LEU A 59 -12.51 -10.67 22.58
CA LEU A 59 -11.05 -10.72 22.59
C LEU A 59 -10.48 -10.55 21.19
N LEU A 60 -11.12 -11.15 20.18
CA LEU A 60 -10.67 -11.09 18.78
C LEU A 60 -11.87 -10.99 17.84
N PRO A 61 -11.72 -10.31 16.69
CA PRO A 61 -10.74 -9.24 16.47
C PRO A 61 -11.03 -8.05 17.40
N ILE A 62 -9.99 -7.40 17.93
CA ILE A 62 -10.15 -6.23 18.79
C ILE A 62 -10.70 -5.10 17.91
N ASN A 63 -11.98 -4.76 18.10
CA ASN A 63 -12.58 -3.58 17.49
C ASN A 63 -12.03 -2.35 18.22
N LEU A 64 -10.84 -1.91 17.81
CA LEU A 64 -10.25 -0.65 18.22
C LEU A 64 -11.25 0.43 17.78
N HIS A 65 -12.02 0.97 18.72
CA HIS A 65 -13.13 1.91 18.52
C HIS A 65 -12.68 3.30 18.01
N ILE A 66 -11.69 3.33 17.12
CA ILE A 66 -11.19 4.47 16.36
C ILE A 66 -11.47 4.12 14.91
N SER A 67 -12.52 4.70 14.31
CA SER A 67 -12.94 4.57 12.90
C SER A 67 -11.87 3.93 12.00
N GLY A 68 -12.06 2.63 11.73
CA GLY A 68 -11.03 1.60 11.53
C GLY A 68 -10.05 1.70 10.37
N ASP A 69 -9.87 2.85 9.73
CA ASP A 69 -8.91 3.05 8.63
C ASP A 69 -7.65 3.78 9.12
N MET A 70 -7.82 4.77 10.01
CA MET A 70 -6.73 5.61 10.50
C MET A 70 -5.69 4.83 11.31
N PHE A 71 -6.15 3.83 12.08
CA PHE A 71 -5.26 2.95 12.84
C PHE A 71 -4.29 2.20 11.92
N TYR A 72 -4.78 1.66 10.80
CA TYR A 72 -3.92 0.96 9.84
C TYR A 72 -2.95 1.93 9.18
N TYR A 73 -3.38 3.13 8.77
CA TYR A 73 -2.47 4.13 8.19
C TYR A 73 -1.35 4.51 9.15
N LEU A 74 -1.68 4.72 10.43
CA LEU A 74 -0.69 4.97 11.46
C LEU A 74 0.23 3.77 11.64
N LEU A 75 -0.32 2.56 11.70
CA LEU A 75 0.46 1.33 11.81
C LEU A 75 1.45 1.18 10.64
N TYR A 76 1.01 1.40 9.40
CA TYR A 76 1.86 1.38 8.21
C TYR A 76 2.97 2.43 8.31
N ALA A 77 2.66 3.65 8.75
CA ALA A 77 3.66 4.71 8.93
C ALA A 77 4.71 4.36 9.99
N LEU A 78 4.28 3.86 11.16
CA LEU A 78 5.17 3.44 12.24
C LEU A 78 6.05 2.26 11.82
N MET A 79 5.47 1.29 11.11
CA MET A 79 6.18 0.13 10.60
C MET A 79 7.21 0.53 9.55
N GLY A 80 6.84 1.38 8.60
CA GLY A 80 7.76 1.92 7.59
C GLY A 80 8.95 2.65 8.22
N ARG A 81 8.71 3.50 9.24
CA ARG A 81 9.79 4.16 9.99
C ARG A 81 10.67 3.16 10.74
N SER A 82 10.07 2.19 11.44
CA SER A 82 10.79 1.17 12.21
C SER A 82 11.68 0.31 11.31
N LEU A 83 11.12 -0.20 10.21
CA LEU A 83 11.86 -0.95 9.19
C LEU A 83 12.95 -0.09 8.56
N GLY A 84 12.68 1.19 8.31
CA GLY A 84 13.62 2.16 7.74
C GLY A 84 14.89 2.34 8.59
N MET A 85 14.76 2.30 9.92
CA MET A 85 15.89 2.48 10.84
C MET A 85 16.80 1.25 11.00
N LEU A 86 16.36 0.06 10.56
CA LEU A 86 17.17 -1.15 10.69
C LEU A 86 18.33 -1.19 9.68
N HIS A 87 19.46 -1.79 10.03
CA HIS A 87 20.51 -2.11 9.05
C HIS A 87 20.30 -3.52 8.49
N THR A 88 19.60 -3.63 7.36
CA THR A 88 19.12 -4.91 6.81
C THR A 88 19.71 -5.25 5.43
N GLU A 89 20.76 -4.55 5.00
CA GLU A 89 21.28 -4.51 3.62
C GLU A 89 21.99 -5.79 3.14
N LEU A 90 21.68 -6.92 3.77
CA LEU A 90 22.19 -8.23 3.41
C LEU A 90 21.40 -8.78 2.22
N ARG A 91 22.10 -9.25 1.19
CA ARG A 91 21.50 -9.88 0.00
C ARG A 91 20.50 -10.98 0.36
N ARG A 92 20.81 -11.82 1.36
CA ARG A 92 19.90 -12.88 1.83
C ARG A 92 18.56 -12.34 2.35
N VAL A 93 18.61 -11.23 3.09
CA VAL A 93 17.42 -10.58 3.66
C VAL A 93 16.54 -10.03 2.54
N SER A 94 17.16 -9.38 1.54
CA SER A 94 16.43 -8.93 0.34
C SER A 94 15.74 -10.07 -0.39
N TRP A 95 16.44 -11.18 -0.66
CA TRP A 95 15.84 -12.33 -1.33
C TRP A 95 14.73 -12.98 -0.50
N SER A 96 14.89 -13.09 0.82
CA SER A 96 13.81 -13.57 1.69
C SER A 96 12.60 -12.65 1.65
N ALA A 97 12.80 -11.33 1.62
CA ALA A 97 11.73 -10.36 1.55
C ALA A 97 10.97 -10.45 0.21
N ALA A 98 11.68 -10.61 -0.90
CA ALA A 98 11.06 -10.85 -2.21
C ALA A 98 10.24 -12.16 -2.22
N LEU A 99 10.77 -13.25 -1.66
CA LEU A 99 10.08 -14.53 -1.60
C LEU A 99 8.82 -14.45 -0.72
N ILE A 100 8.92 -13.80 0.45
CA ILE A 100 7.77 -13.57 1.34
C ILE A 100 6.70 -12.74 0.64
N PHE A 101 7.10 -11.67 -0.06
CA PHE A 101 6.18 -10.85 -0.85
C PHE A 101 5.43 -11.68 -1.90
N ILE A 102 6.16 -12.44 -2.73
CA ILE A 102 5.57 -13.30 -3.76
C ILE A 102 4.63 -14.32 -3.13
N GLY A 103 5.04 -14.98 -2.03
CA GLY A 103 4.21 -15.93 -1.31
C GLY A 103 2.91 -15.32 -0.78
N CYS A 104 2.97 -14.11 -0.22
CA CYS A 104 1.77 -13.38 0.23
C CYS A 104 0.85 -13.04 -0.95
N VAL A 105 1.40 -12.54 -2.07
CA VAL A 105 0.60 -12.21 -3.27
C VAL A 105 -0.10 -13.44 -3.83
N VAL A 106 0.61 -14.57 -3.95
CA VAL A 106 0.02 -15.84 -4.40
C VAL A 106 -1.09 -16.30 -3.43
N ALA A 107 -0.85 -16.23 -2.12
CA ALA A 107 -1.84 -16.61 -1.11
C ALA A 107 -3.09 -15.71 -1.15
N ILE A 108 -2.92 -14.40 -1.32
CA ILE A 108 -4.03 -13.45 -1.48
C ILE A 108 -4.82 -13.80 -2.75
N ALA A 109 -4.14 -13.93 -3.89
CA ALA A 109 -4.79 -14.21 -5.17
C ALA A 109 -5.59 -15.52 -5.13
N PHE A 110 -5.00 -16.59 -4.60
CA PHE A 110 -5.66 -17.88 -4.45
C PHE A 110 -6.85 -17.83 -3.48
N SER A 111 -6.69 -17.19 -2.32
CA SER A 111 -7.76 -17.09 -1.32
C SER A 111 -8.93 -16.26 -1.82
N THR A 112 -8.65 -15.11 -2.45
CA THR A 112 -9.66 -14.26 -3.10
C THR A 112 -10.37 -15.01 -4.23
N TYR A 113 -9.65 -15.75 -5.07
CA TYR A 113 -10.26 -16.56 -6.13
C TYR A 113 -11.22 -17.61 -5.55
N ARG A 114 -10.76 -18.41 -4.58
CA ARG A 114 -11.57 -19.46 -3.95
C ARG A 114 -12.82 -18.89 -3.28
N GLN A 115 -12.69 -17.76 -2.58
CA GLN A 115 -13.83 -17.12 -1.92
C GLN A 115 -14.80 -16.49 -2.91
N THR A 116 -14.29 -15.91 -4.00
CA THR A 116 -15.12 -15.36 -5.08
C THR A 116 -15.97 -16.44 -5.74
N GLN A 117 -15.39 -17.62 -5.99
CA GLN A 117 -16.12 -18.78 -6.53
C GLN A 117 -17.21 -19.27 -5.56
N HIS A 118 -16.90 -19.34 -4.26
CA HIS A 118 -17.86 -19.74 -3.24
C HIS A 118 -19.03 -18.75 -3.08
N ASN A 119 -18.75 -17.46 -3.19
CA ASN A 119 -19.73 -16.40 -2.97
C ASN A 119 -20.57 -16.06 -4.21
N GLY A 120 -20.24 -16.61 -5.39
CA GLY A 120 -20.89 -16.26 -6.66
C GLY A 120 -20.64 -14.81 -7.12
N GLY A 121 -19.66 -14.14 -6.52
CA GLY A 121 -19.35 -12.72 -6.73
C GLY A 121 -18.03 -12.34 -6.06
N PHE A 122 -17.38 -11.28 -6.54
CA PHE A 122 -16.05 -10.89 -6.06
C PHE A 122 -16.05 -10.62 -4.55
N ALA A 123 -15.17 -11.31 -3.83
CA ALA A 123 -14.96 -11.14 -2.41
C ALA A 123 -13.60 -10.48 -2.15
N ASP A 124 -13.61 -9.27 -1.60
CA ASP A 124 -12.42 -8.46 -1.34
C ASP A 124 -11.70 -8.80 -0.02
N THR A 125 -12.24 -9.73 0.77
CA THR A 125 -11.80 -10.04 2.15
C THR A 125 -10.28 -10.22 2.32
N TYR A 126 -9.63 -11.00 1.45
CA TYR A 126 -8.17 -11.23 1.49
C TYR A 126 -7.36 -10.15 0.76
N TYR A 127 -8.03 -9.36 -0.08
CA TYR A 127 -7.44 -8.26 -0.86
C TYR A 127 -7.45 -6.93 -0.10
N MET A 128 -8.29 -6.81 0.94
CA MET A 128 -8.39 -5.61 1.76
C MET A 128 -7.05 -5.26 2.42
N TYR A 129 -6.72 -3.96 2.43
CA TYR A 129 -5.45 -3.45 2.96
C TYR A 129 -5.26 -3.68 4.47
N CYS A 130 -6.34 -3.95 5.20
CA CYS A 130 -6.32 -4.38 6.59
C CYS A 130 -5.96 -5.86 6.77
N GLY A 131 -5.84 -6.63 5.68
CA GLY A 131 -5.57 -8.05 5.74
C GLY A 131 -4.13 -8.36 6.19
N PRO A 132 -3.92 -9.43 6.99
CA PRO A 132 -2.60 -9.83 7.48
C PRO A 132 -1.58 -10.04 6.35
N LEU A 133 -2.02 -10.71 5.28
CA LEU A 133 -1.16 -11.01 4.14
C LEU A 133 -0.76 -9.74 3.40
N VAL A 134 -1.66 -8.76 3.29
CA VAL A 134 -1.37 -7.47 2.65
C VAL A 134 -0.40 -6.65 3.51
N PHE A 135 -0.57 -6.67 4.83
CA PHE A 135 0.34 -6.01 5.76
C PHE A 135 1.76 -6.60 5.70
N ILE A 136 1.88 -7.93 5.73
CA ILE A 136 3.17 -8.63 5.62
C ILE A 136 3.80 -8.38 4.25
N ALA A 137 3.02 -8.48 3.16
CA ALA A 137 3.50 -8.19 1.81
C ALA A 137 4.06 -6.76 1.70
N SER A 138 3.37 -5.78 2.27
CA SER A 138 3.78 -4.37 2.29
C SER A 138 5.11 -4.18 3.03
N CYS A 139 5.27 -4.82 4.20
CA CYS A 139 6.53 -4.79 4.94
C CYS A 139 7.68 -5.43 4.14
N ALA A 140 7.41 -6.56 3.50
CA ALA A 140 8.38 -7.33 2.74
C ALA A 140 8.86 -6.57 1.48
N ILE A 141 7.93 -6.02 0.69
CA ILE A 141 8.30 -5.25 -0.50
C ILE A 141 9.03 -3.96 -0.14
N PHE A 142 8.63 -3.28 0.95
CA PHE A 142 9.35 -2.12 1.47
C PHE A 142 10.80 -2.46 1.83
N LEU A 143 11.01 -3.57 2.57
CA LEU A 143 12.34 -4.02 2.96
C LEU A 143 13.21 -4.37 1.74
N PHE A 144 12.62 -5.03 0.73
CA PHE A 144 13.29 -5.33 -0.52
C PHE A 144 13.75 -4.04 -1.23
N PHE A 145 12.86 -3.07 -1.43
CA PHE A 145 13.23 -1.84 -2.11
C PHE A 145 14.28 -1.04 -1.34
N LYS A 146 14.11 -0.91 -0.02
CA LYS A 146 15.09 -0.25 0.85
C LYS A 146 16.48 -0.87 0.70
N ASN A 147 16.60 -2.18 0.81
CA ASN A 147 17.91 -2.82 0.80
C ASN A 147 18.62 -2.76 -0.57
N ASN A 148 17.87 -2.70 -1.67
CA ASN A 148 18.46 -2.77 -3.02
C ASN A 148 18.57 -1.39 -3.71
N PHE A 149 17.76 -0.41 -3.34
CA PHE A 149 17.63 0.85 -4.09
C PHE A 149 17.92 2.11 -3.25
N ASN A 150 18.15 2.00 -1.94
CA ASN A 150 18.41 3.16 -1.09
C ASN A 150 19.76 3.84 -1.39
N HIS A 151 20.75 3.08 -1.87
CA HIS A 151 22.09 3.57 -2.18
C HIS A 151 22.22 4.26 -3.54
N THR A 152 21.29 3.99 -4.47
CA THR A 152 21.34 4.51 -5.84
C THR A 152 20.01 5.16 -6.19
N GLN A 153 19.88 6.44 -5.87
CA GLN A 153 18.81 7.26 -6.42
C GLN A 153 19.06 7.50 -7.91
N SER A 154 18.55 6.60 -8.75
CA SER A 154 18.64 6.76 -10.20
C SER A 154 17.90 8.03 -10.64
N ARG A 155 18.41 8.70 -11.68
CA ARG A 155 17.81 9.94 -12.22
C ARG A 155 16.33 9.76 -12.58
N TRP A 156 15.97 8.59 -13.09
CA TRP A 156 14.59 8.22 -13.43
C TRP A 156 13.70 8.07 -12.19
N MET A 157 14.18 7.42 -11.13
CA MET A 157 13.42 7.27 -9.90
C MET A 157 13.19 8.64 -9.23
N ALA A 158 14.20 9.49 -9.23
CA ALA A 158 14.07 10.87 -8.75
C ALA A 158 13.09 11.69 -9.62
N PHE A 159 13.07 11.47 -10.94
CA PHE A 159 12.11 12.11 -11.84
C PHE A 159 10.67 11.71 -11.52
N ILE A 160 10.38 10.41 -11.43
CA ILE A 160 9.03 9.91 -11.09
C ILE A 160 8.62 10.40 -9.70
N SER A 161 9.52 10.33 -8.72
CA SER A 161 9.24 10.77 -7.34
C SER A 161 8.89 12.26 -7.26
N ARG A 162 9.50 13.11 -8.09
CA ARG A 162 9.19 14.55 -8.13
C ARG A 162 7.82 14.89 -8.72
N HIS A 163 7.18 13.94 -9.40
CA HIS A 163 5.86 14.13 -10.02
C HIS A 163 4.82 13.23 -9.33
N SER A 164 5.13 12.61 -8.19
CA SER A 164 4.27 11.59 -7.57
C SER A 164 2.91 12.13 -7.18
N LEU A 165 2.84 13.39 -6.75
CA LEU A 165 1.58 14.05 -6.40
C LEU A 165 0.69 14.25 -7.63
N ALA A 166 1.28 14.72 -8.72
CA ALA A 166 0.58 14.88 -9.97
C ALA A 166 0.17 13.53 -10.58
N ILE A 167 1.03 12.51 -10.50
CA ILE A 167 0.68 11.13 -10.90
C ILE A 167 -0.52 10.64 -10.11
N TYR A 168 -0.52 10.85 -8.79
CA TYR A 168 -1.65 10.53 -7.94
C TYR A 168 -2.94 11.26 -8.37
N GLY A 169 -2.86 12.53 -8.77
CA GLY A 169 -4.03 13.26 -9.26
C GLY A 169 -4.53 12.79 -10.64
N PHE A 170 -3.62 12.60 -11.59
CA PHE A 170 -3.97 12.38 -12.99
C PHE A 170 -4.30 10.93 -13.34
N HIS A 171 -3.71 9.93 -12.66
CA HIS A 171 -3.85 8.53 -13.06
C HIS A 171 -5.31 8.05 -13.12
N ALA A 172 -6.17 8.54 -12.22
CA ALA A 172 -7.58 8.18 -12.18
C ALA A 172 -8.32 8.59 -13.46
N PHE A 173 -8.00 9.77 -14.04
CA PHE A 173 -8.60 10.22 -15.29
C PHE A 173 -8.18 9.34 -16.47
N PHE A 174 -6.90 8.95 -16.55
CA PHE A 174 -6.41 8.05 -17.59
C PHE A 174 -7.03 6.65 -17.49
N ILE A 175 -7.12 6.10 -16.27
CA ILE A 175 -7.78 4.81 -16.05
C ILE A 175 -9.25 4.92 -16.47
N HIS A 176 -9.96 5.97 -16.05
CA HIS A 176 -11.35 6.19 -16.44
C HIS A 176 -11.50 6.30 -17.97
N PHE A 177 -10.63 7.06 -18.64
CA PHE A 177 -10.63 7.20 -20.09
C PHE A 177 -10.43 5.85 -20.80
N ILE A 178 -9.41 5.07 -20.41
CA ILE A 178 -9.14 3.75 -20.99
C ILE A 178 -10.36 2.83 -20.85
N ARG A 179 -10.98 2.82 -19.67
CA ARG A 179 -12.13 1.94 -19.37
C ARG A 179 -13.42 2.38 -20.08
N THR A 180 -13.66 3.69 -20.22
CA THR A 180 -14.86 4.22 -20.89
C THR A 180 -14.78 4.08 -22.42
N HIS A 181 -13.57 4.13 -22.99
CA HIS A 181 -13.36 3.96 -24.43
C HIS A 181 -13.07 2.52 -24.87
N HIS A 182 -13.23 1.53 -23.97
CA HIS A 182 -12.97 0.12 -24.26
C HIS A 182 -11.57 -0.17 -24.83
N LEU A 183 -10.60 0.64 -24.41
CA LEU A 183 -9.19 0.45 -24.77
C LEU A 183 -8.50 -0.56 -23.84
N ASP A 184 -9.27 -1.23 -22.99
CA ASP A 184 -8.79 -2.23 -22.05
C ASP A 184 -8.79 -3.65 -22.63
N ALA A 185 -7.77 -4.43 -22.27
CA ALA A 185 -7.55 -5.78 -22.76
C ALA A 185 -8.07 -6.82 -21.74
N ARG A 186 -9.34 -6.72 -21.31
CA ARG A 186 -9.89 -7.57 -20.23
C ARG A 186 -9.76 -9.07 -20.48
N SER A 187 -9.76 -9.49 -21.75
CA SER A 187 -9.55 -10.89 -22.15
C SER A 187 -8.13 -11.41 -21.85
N TRP A 188 -7.17 -10.51 -21.64
CA TRP A 188 -5.77 -10.82 -21.32
C TRP A 188 -5.36 -10.06 -20.05
N PRO A 189 -5.76 -10.52 -18.85
CA PRO A 189 -5.62 -9.75 -17.61
C PRO A 189 -4.22 -9.26 -17.30
N LEU A 190 -3.18 -10.06 -17.60
CA LEU A 190 -1.79 -9.65 -17.40
C LEU A 190 -1.40 -8.50 -18.33
N VAL A 191 -1.80 -8.57 -19.60
CA VAL A 191 -1.55 -7.50 -20.58
C VAL A 191 -2.29 -6.25 -20.16
N ASP A 192 -3.55 -6.37 -19.74
CA ASP A 192 -4.36 -5.25 -19.25
C ASP A 192 -3.69 -4.52 -18.08
N ILE A 193 -3.18 -5.25 -17.08
CA ILE A 193 -2.52 -4.66 -15.92
C ILE A 193 -1.32 -3.81 -16.35
N PHE A 194 -0.40 -4.37 -17.14
CA PHE A 194 0.79 -3.64 -17.56
C PHE A 194 0.44 -2.47 -18.49
N MET A 195 -0.47 -2.69 -19.42
CA MET A 195 -0.91 -1.68 -20.38
C MET A 195 -1.52 -0.47 -19.65
N VAL A 196 -2.52 -0.70 -18.78
CA VAL A 196 -3.18 0.35 -18.00
C VAL A 196 -2.17 1.06 -17.11
N PHE A 197 -1.27 0.32 -16.45
CA PHE A 197 -0.21 0.91 -15.62
C PHE A 197 0.69 1.86 -16.42
N PHE A 198 1.24 1.40 -17.55
CA PHE A 198 2.16 2.20 -18.34
C PHE A 198 1.47 3.41 -19.00
N PHE A 199 0.25 3.25 -19.52
CA PHE A 199 -0.48 4.38 -20.08
C PHE A 199 -0.88 5.40 -19.02
N ALA A 200 -1.38 4.96 -17.87
CA ALA A 200 -1.72 5.87 -16.77
C ALA A 200 -0.47 6.60 -16.25
N LEU A 201 0.66 5.89 -16.09
CA LEU A 201 1.91 6.49 -15.66
C LEU A 201 2.46 7.50 -16.68
N ALA A 202 2.55 7.10 -17.95
CA ALA A 202 3.09 7.95 -19.02
C ALA A 202 2.21 9.18 -19.25
N GLY A 203 0.89 9.00 -19.32
CA GLY A 203 -0.07 10.09 -19.45
C GLY A 203 0.01 11.06 -18.28
N SER A 204 0.07 10.54 -17.05
CA SER A 204 0.16 11.39 -15.86
C SER A 204 1.49 12.15 -15.77
N LEU A 205 2.60 11.51 -16.15
CA LEU A 205 3.92 12.17 -16.24
C LEU A 205 3.92 13.27 -17.30
N LEU A 206 3.31 13.03 -18.46
CA LEU A 206 3.19 14.01 -19.53
C LEU A 206 2.35 15.21 -19.08
N CYS A 207 1.17 14.97 -18.47
CA CYS A 207 0.34 16.04 -17.91
C CYS A 207 1.08 16.83 -16.83
N SER A 208 1.79 16.14 -15.94
CA SER A 208 2.57 16.80 -14.89
C SER A 208 3.71 17.65 -15.45
N TRP A 209 4.42 17.17 -16.47
CA TRP A 209 5.46 17.93 -17.16
C TRP A 209 4.91 19.16 -17.89
N VAL A 210 3.77 19.03 -18.58
CA VAL A 210 3.08 20.17 -19.23
C VAL A 210 2.65 21.19 -18.17
N LEU A 211 2.07 20.73 -17.06
CA LEU A 211 1.63 21.59 -15.98
C LEU A 211 2.81 22.33 -15.35
N GLY A 212 3.94 21.66 -15.13
CA GLY A 212 5.17 22.29 -14.62
C GLY A 212 5.77 23.35 -15.55
N LYS A 213 5.52 23.27 -16.87
CA LYS A 213 5.88 24.35 -17.81
C LYS A 213 4.97 25.57 -17.71
N ILE A 214 3.70 25.36 -17.35
CA ILE A 214 2.70 26.43 -17.21
C ILE A 214 2.81 27.09 -15.83
N ASP A 215 3.10 26.30 -14.79
CA ASP A 215 3.28 26.76 -13.43
C ASP A 215 4.64 27.43 -13.22
N ARG A 216 4.71 28.72 -13.54
CA ARG A 216 5.88 29.57 -13.32
C ARG A 216 6.24 29.78 -11.84
N LYS A 217 5.40 29.35 -10.89
CA LYS A 217 5.61 29.59 -9.45
C LYS A 217 5.97 28.33 -8.65
N GLY A 218 5.95 27.13 -9.26
CA GLY A 218 6.45 25.88 -8.65
C GLY A 218 5.59 25.30 -7.53
N TRP A 219 4.27 25.44 -7.61
CA TRP A 219 3.29 24.93 -6.65
C TRP A 219 2.98 23.45 -6.89
N VAL A 220 3.29 22.95 -8.09
CA VAL A 220 3.07 21.55 -8.49
C VAL A 220 4.40 20.80 -8.52
N SER A 221 4.63 19.96 -7.52
CA SER A 221 5.64 18.89 -7.49
C SER A 221 4.95 17.59 -7.09
#